data_AF-A0A401FQ54-F1
#
_entry.id   AF-A0A401FQ54-F1
#
_cell.length_a   1.000
_cell.length_b   1.000
_cell.length_c   1.000
_cell.angle_alpha   90.00
_cell.angle_beta   90.00
_cell.angle_gamma   90.00
#
_symmetry.space_group_name_H-M   'P 1'
#
loop_
_entity.id
_entity.type
_entity.pdbx_description
1 polymer ?
#
loop_
_entity_poly.entity_id
_entity_poly.type
_entity_poly.pdbx_seq_one_letter_code
_entity_poly.pdbx_strand_id
1 'polypeptide(L)'
;MVLIGFGLATFYWICESFINIFLSDKINIFELILGTTIDEIWTRIIVLCLFIIFGSHAQFTIDNRKKAENALKKSEARYRTLVENIPIGICRITPGPDGRFLMSNPAFLKMFGFRSDTELNHINFSDIYIKPEECDTFSDLLLQRGSLAGNEMRFRRKNGTPIWISATARVVYHEETREVACFDCTFEDIDERKKAEIKIREDAETRRRFERLLSPDLAEMVVSGDLKVEKGGEDRVATVLFADIRGFTSMSENTRAAEVLQMLNEYFEAMVEIVFRYEGTVDKFIGDAIMVIWGAPVTHADDPYRAVRAATDMRATLTDFNKKRNAQGKQPLRIGIGINTGRLVAGYIGSNQTMSYSVIGDTVNTASRLCSAAQAGKIIISESTYRCVRDHFSVTKLNPIRVKGKLNPIQIFNINGTVSNG
;
A
#
# COMPACT_ATOMS: atom_id res chain seq x y z
N MET A 1 -1.77 10.96 -71.79
CA MET A 1 -1.49 11.25 -73.21
C MET A 1 -2.76 11.45 -74.04
N VAL A 2 -3.73 10.53 -74.05
CA VAL A 2 -4.99 10.66 -74.85
C VAL A 2 -5.91 11.81 -74.40
N LEU A 3 -6.02 12.07 -73.08
CA LEU A 3 -6.82 13.18 -72.53
C LEU A 3 -6.25 14.58 -72.84
N ILE A 4 -4.94 14.70 -73.06
CA ILE A 4 -4.27 15.97 -73.38
C ILE A 4 -4.48 16.30 -74.87
N GLY A 5 -4.46 15.28 -75.75
CA GLY A 5 -4.76 15.45 -77.18
C GLY A 5 -6.21 15.87 -77.43
N PHE A 6 -7.17 15.30 -76.68
CA PHE A 6 -8.58 15.68 -76.80
C PHE A 6 -8.85 17.12 -76.33
N GLY A 7 -8.16 17.56 -75.26
CA GLY A 7 -8.26 18.94 -74.76
C GLY A 7 -7.64 19.98 -75.70
N LEU A 8 -6.54 19.65 -76.38
CA LEU A 8 -5.93 20.53 -77.37
C LEU A 8 -6.77 20.64 -78.65
N ALA A 9 -7.41 19.56 -79.08
CA ALA A 9 -8.29 19.56 -80.25
C ALA A 9 -9.59 20.35 -80.00
N THR A 10 -10.21 20.21 -78.82
CA THR A 10 -11.39 21.02 -78.46
C THR A 10 -11.04 22.48 -78.26
N PHE A 11 -9.88 22.79 -77.69
CA PHE A 11 -9.40 24.17 -77.57
C PHE A 11 -9.14 24.81 -78.94
N TYR A 12 -8.51 24.08 -79.85
CA TYR A 12 -8.33 24.52 -81.25
C TYR A 12 -9.68 24.83 -81.91
N TRP A 13 -10.66 23.95 -81.75
CA TRP A 13 -11.98 24.09 -82.36
C TRP A 13 -12.80 25.26 -81.78
N ILE A 14 -12.66 25.51 -80.48
CA ILE A 14 -13.27 26.67 -79.80
C ILE A 14 -12.62 27.96 -80.27
N CYS A 15 -11.28 28.01 -80.38
CA CYS A 15 -10.57 29.17 -80.89
C CYS A 15 -10.92 29.44 -82.35
N GLU A 16 -10.97 28.41 -83.21
CA GLU A 16 -11.39 28.52 -84.61
C GLU A 16 -12.83 29.02 -84.74
N SER A 17 -13.75 28.53 -83.91
CA SER A 17 -15.14 29.00 -83.87
C SER A 17 -15.25 30.45 -83.38
N PHE A 18 -14.46 30.86 -82.38
CA PHE A 18 -14.43 32.24 -81.88
C PHE A 18 -13.82 33.21 -82.90
N ILE A 19 -12.78 32.79 -83.62
CA ILE A 19 -12.15 33.58 -84.70
C ILE A 19 -13.17 33.85 -85.82
N ASN A 20 -13.95 32.84 -86.21
CA ASN A 20 -14.97 32.98 -87.25
C ASN A 20 -16.15 33.88 -86.84
N ILE A 21 -16.47 33.97 -85.54
CA ILE A 21 -17.54 34.84 -85.02
C ILE A 21 -17.10 36.31 -84.97
N PHE A 22 -15.81 36.59 -84.76
CA PHE A 22 -15.28 37.96 -84.60
C PHE A 22 -14.74 38.61 -85.88
N LEU A 23 -14.68 37.88 -87.01
CA LEU A 23 -14.30 38.41 -88.33
C LEU A 23 -15.39 39.26 -89.00
N SER A 24 -16.52 39.49 -88.32
CA SER A 24 -17.63 40.32 -88.79
C SER A 24 -17.62 41.68 -88.07
N ASP A 25 -17.13 42.68 -88.82
CA ASP A 25 -17.21 44.13 -88.60
C ASP A 25 -16.07 44.88 -87.90
N LYS A 26 -15.82 46.05 -88.50
CA LYS A 26 -14.66 46.94 -88.44
C LYS A 26 -14.35 47.45 -87.01
N ILE A 27 -13.52 46.71 -86.27
CA ILE A 27 -12.34 47.14 -85.46
C ILE A 27 -11.80 45.87 -84.79
N ASN A 28 -10.66 45.38 -85.28
CA ASN A 28 -10.13 44.07 -84.91
C ASN A 28 -9.39 44.14 -83.57
N ILE A 29 -10.10 43.97 -82.45
CA ILE A 29 -9.50 43.78 -81.11
C ILE A 29 -8.43 42.67 -81.14
N PHE A 30 -8.61 41.68 -82.02
CA PHE A 30 -7.70 40.57 -82.23
C PHE A 30 -6.35 41.02 -82.82
N GLU A 31 -6.34 41.91 -83.81
CA GLU A 31 -5.09 42.48 -84.37
C GLU A 31 -4.37 43.34 -83.33
N LEU A 32 -5.12 44.04 -82.47
CA LEU A 32 -4.55 44.85 -81.39
C LEU A 32 -3.87 43.97 -80.32
N ILE A 33 -4.49 42.84 -79.95
CA ILE A 33 -4.04 41.97 -78.86
C ILE A 33 -3.01 40.93 -79.33
N LEU A 34 -3.14 40.37 -80.53
CA LEU A 34 -2.29 39.26 -81.01
C LEU A 34 -1.36 39.65 -82.17
N GLY A 35 -1.48 40.86 -82.71
CA GLY A 35 -0.69 41.30 -83.85
C GLY A 35 -1.35 40.97 -85.18
N THR A 36 -0.77 41.48 -86.26
CA THR A 36 -1.34 41.39 -87.62
C THR A 36 -0.65 40.33 -88.47
N THR A 37 0.52 39.85 -88.04
CA THR A 37 1.30 38.83 -88.74
C THR A 37 1.24 37.50 -88.00
N ILE A 38 1.33 36.39 -88.74
CA ILE A 38 1.25 35.03 -88.20
C ILE A 38 2.32 34.80 -87.12
N ASP A 39 3.54 35.34 -87.30
CA ASP A 39 4.63 35.21 -86.33
C ASP A 39 4.39 35.98 -85.02
N GLU A 40 3.76 37.16 -85.09
CA GLU A 40 3.36 37.93 -83.90
C GLU A 40 2.29 37.19 -83.09
N ILE A 41 1.31 36.59 -83.79
CA ILE A 41 0.21 35.83 -83.18
C ILE A 41 0.78 34.62 -82.44
N TRP A 42 1.67 33.84 -83.06
CA TRP A 42 2.30 32.69 -82.43
C TRP A 42 3.16 33.07 -81.23
N THR A 43 3.97 34.13 -81.34
CA THR A 43 4.81 34.61 -80.24
C THR A 43 3.97 35.02 -79.03
N ARG A 44 2.88 35.76 -79.25
CA ARG A 44 1.99 36.22 -78.16
C ARG A 44 1.19 35.07 -77.55
N ILE A 45 0.78 34.07 -78.32
CA ILE A 45 0.13 32.85 -77.81
C ILE A 45 1.10 32.07 -76.90
N ILE A 46 2.36 31.88 -77.32
CA ILE A 46 3.37 31.20 -76.51
C ILE A 46 3.58 31.92 -75.17
N VAL A 47 3.68 33.25 -75.20
CA VAL A 47 3.81 34.06 -73.98
C VAL A 47 2.58 33.89 -73.08
N LEU A 48 1.36 33.92 -73.63
CA LEU A 48 0.13 33.72 -72.86
C LEU A 48 0.07 32.32 -72.21
N CYS A 49 0.43 31.28 -72.96
CA CYS A 49 0.51 29.90 -72.46
C CYS A 49 1.55 29.78 -71.35
N LEU A 50 2.74 30.38 -71.51
CA LEU A 50 3.76 30.40 -70.46
C LEU A 50 3.25 31.11 -69.19
N PHE A 51 2.57 32.25 -69.31
CA PHE A 51 1.97 32.94 -68.16
C PHE A 51 0.93 32.08 -67.44
N ILE A 52 0.08 31.36 -68.17
CA ILE A 52 -0.93 30.46 -67.57
C ILE A 52 -0.26 29.28 -66.86
N ILE A 53 0.78 28.69 -67.46
CA ILE A 53 1.53 27.57 -66.87
C ILE A 53 2.26 28.02 -65.60
N PHE A 54 3.01 29.12 -65.66
CA PHE A 54 3.73 29.67 -64.50
C PHE A 54 2.77 30.15 -63.41
N GLY A 55 1.66 30.80 -63.78
CA GLY A 55 0.62 31.21 -62.83
C GLY A 55 -0.03 30.03 -62.13
N SER A 56 -0.35 28.97 -62.88
CA SER A 56 -0.93 27.73 -62.32
C SER A 56 0.06 27.00 -61.39
N HIS A 57 1.34 26.94 -61.76
CA HIS A 57 2.38 26.33 -60.92
C HIS A 57 2.65 27.13 -59.64
N ALA A 58 2.69 28.47 -59.74
CA ALA A 58 2.82 29.35 -58.58
C ALA A 58 1.63 29.20 -57.63
N GLN A 59 0.40 29.17 -58.16
CA GLN A 59 -0.82 28.99 -57.36
C GLN A 59 -0.84 27.62 -56.67
N PHE A 60 -0.49 26.54 -57.39
CA PHE A 60 -0.39 25.20 -56.83
C PHE A 60 0.66 25.11 -55.71
N THR A 61 1.80 25.78 -55.87
CA THR A 61 2.85 25.82 -54.85
C THR A 61 2.39 26.57 -53.59
N ILE A 62 1.70 27.69 -53.75
CA ILE A 62 1.12 28.46 -52.64
C ILE A 62 0.06 27.63 -51.89
N ASP A 63 -0.81 26.94 -52.62
CA ASP A 63 -1.87 26.13 -52.02
C ASP A 63 -1.31 24.92 -51.25
N ASN A 64 -0.27 24.27 -51.78
CA ASN A 64 0.41 23.18 -51.07
C ASN A 64 1.10 23.68 -49.80
N ARG A 65 1.77 24.84 -49.85
CA ARG A 65 2.37 25.45 -48.66
C ARG A 65 1.31 25.77 -47.60
N LYS A 66 0.19 26.39 -47.99
CA LYS A 66 -0.93 26.67 -47.06
C LYS A 66 -1.54 25.39 -46.48
N LYS A 67 -1.69 24.33 -47.26
CA LYS A 67 -2.15 23.03 -46.77
C LYS A 67 -1.17 22.43 -45.76
N ALA A 68 0.13 22.50 -46.02
CA ALA A 68 1.16 22.03 -45.10
C ALA A 68 1.18 22.83 -43.79
N GLU A 69 1.11 24.16 -43.86
CA GLU A 69 1.04 25.04 -42.68
C GLU A 69 -0.23 24.77 -41.85
N ASN A 70 -1.39 24.62 -42.50
CA ASN A 70 -2.64 24.28 -41.81
C ASN A 70 -2.60 22.88 -41.19
N ALA A 71 -2.01 21.90 -41.87
CA ALA A 71 -1.82 20.55 -41.34
C ALA A 71 -0.89 20.55 -40.13
N LEU A 72 0.21 21.30 -40.18
CA LEU A 72 1.14 21.49 -39.07
C LEU A 72 0.44 22.13 -37.88
N LYS A 73 -0.26 23.25 -38.08
CA LYS A 73 -1.02 23.94 -37.03
C LYS A 73 -2.07 23.05 -36.38
N LYS A 74 -2.78 22.25 -37.18
CA LYS A 74 -3.77 21.28 -36.68
C LYS A 74 -3.11 20.15 -35.88
N SER A 75 -1.96 19.66 -36.32
CA SER A 75 -1.19 18.63 -35.61
C SER A 75 -0.64 19.18 -34.29
N GLU A 76 -0.07 20.38 -34.29
CA GLU A 76 0.47 21.03 -33.09
C GLU A 76 -0.63 21.28 -32.05
N ALA A 77 -1.78 21.79 -32.48
CA ALA A 77 -2.94 21.97 -31.60
C ALA A 77 -3.40 20.63 -30.99
N ARG A 78 -3.45 19.56 -31.80
CA ARG A 78 -3.81 18.22 -31.33
C ARG A 78 -2.83 17.70 -30.26
N TYR A 79 -1.52 17.88 -30.45
CA TYR A 79 -0.52 17.45 -29.45
C TYR A 79 -0.60 18.28 -28.17
N ARG A 80 -0.79 19.60 -28.28
CA ARG A 80 -0.95 20.50 -27.14
C ARG A 80 -2.13 20.07 -26.25
N THR A 81 -3.28 19.79 -26.85
CA THR A 81 -4.47 19.32 -26.12
C THR A 81 -4.25 17.98 -25.41
N LEU A 82 -3.45 17.08 -25.97
CA LEU A 82 -3.11 15.81 -25.30
C LEU A 82 -2.26 16.06 -24.05
N VAL A 83 -1.19 16.85 -24.18
CA VAL A 83 -0.28 17.19 -23.06
C VAL A 83 -1.02 17.93 -21.94
N GLU A 84 -1.98 18.80 -22.28
CA GLU A 84 -2.72 19.60 -21.31
C GLU A 84 -3.75 18.80 -20.50
N ASN A 85 -4.31 17.72 -21.06
CA ASN A 85 -5.39 16.95 -20.42
C ASN A 85 -4.93 15.69 -19.68
N ILE A 86 -3.67 15.27 -19.84
CA ILE A 86 -3.16 14.08 -19.15
C ILE A 86 -2.97 14.43 -17.66
N PRO A 87 -3.44 13.58 -16.72
CA PRO A 87 -3.30 13.79 -15.28
C PRO A 87 -1.88 13.49 -14.74
N ILE A 88 -0.87 13.62 -15.60
CA ILE A 88 0.55 13.41 -15.32
C ILE A 88 1.21 14.77 -15.47
N GLY A 89 1.94 15.21 -14.44
CA GLY A 89 2.74 16.42 -14.54
C GLY A 89 3.85 16.21 -15.55
N ILE A 90 3.96 17.07 -16.56
CA ILE A 90 5.01 17.03 -17.56
C ILE A 90 5.76 18.34 -17.45
N CYS A 91 7.08 18.28 -17.31
CA CYS A 91 7.92 19.46 -17.43
C CYS A 91 9.20 19.16 -18.19
N ARG A 92 9.76 20.20 -18.78
CA ARG A 92 11.09 20.20 -19.39
C ARG A 92 11.98 21.14 -18.60
N ILE A 93 13.20 20.71 -18.30
CA ILE A 93 14.15 21.51 -17.50
C ILE A 93 15.51 21.62 -18.18
N THR A 94 16.24 22.69 -17.86
CA THR A 94 17.64 22.84 -18.27
C THR A 94 18.54 21.83 -17.54
N PRO A 95 19.61 21.34 -18.17
CA PRO A 95 20.63 20.56 -17.48
C PRO A 95 21.42 21.44 -16.50
N GLY A 96 21.92 20.86 -15.41
CA GLY A 96 22.74 21.52 -14.40
C GLY A 96 22.08 21.62 -13.01
N PRO A 97 22.85 22.04 -11.98
CA PRO A 97 22.44 21.98 -10.56
C PRO A 97 21.25 22.90 -10.21
N ASP A 98 21.07 24.00 -10.94
CA ASP A 98 19.98 24.97 -10.72
C ASP A 98 18.77 24.74 -11.63
N GLY A 99 18.63 23.55 -12.24
CA GLY A 99 17.69 23.21 -13.31
C GLY A 99 16.45 24.11 -13.39
N ARG A 100 16.29 24.86 -14.49
CA ARG A 100 15.18 25.80 -14.68
C ARG A 100 14.10 25.18 -15.52
N PHE A 101 12.84 25.47 -15.18
CA PHE A 101 11.69 25.07 -15.99
C PHE A 101 11.71 25.79 -17.35
N LEU A 102 11.77 25.00 -18.42
CA LEU A 102 11.60 25.46 -19.80
C LEU A 102 10.15 25.35 -20.25
N MET A 103 9.42 24.37 -19.73
CA MET A 103 8.01 24.14 -20.02
C MET A 103 7.39 23.32 -18.89
N SER A 104 6.12 23.59 -18.58
CA SER A 104 5.30 22.72 -17.73
C SER A 104 3.88 22.60 -18.27
N ASN A 105 3.23 21.46 -18.06
CA ASN A 105 1.80 21.31 -18.36
C ASN A 105 0.93 21.72 -17.15
N PRO A 106 -0.38 21.97 -17.35
CA PRO A 106 -1.30 22.33 -16.27
C PRO A 106 -1.37 21.29 -15.14
N ALA A 107 -1.23 20.00 -15.44
CA ALA A 107 -1.24 18.95 -14.43
C ALA A 107 -0.06 19.07 -13.45
N PHE A 108 1.13 19.41 -13.94
CA PHE A 108 2.30 19.69 -13.10
C PHE A 108 2.02 20.86 -12.14
N LEU A 109 1.52 21.97 -12.67
CA LEU A 109 1.19 23.16 -11.88
C LEU A 109 0.19 22.82 -10.77
N LYS A 110 -0.89 22.10 -11.11
CA LYS A 110 -1.92 21.67 -10.15
C LYS A 110 -1.36 20.74 -9.07
N MET A 111 -0.54 19.76 -9.45
CA MET A 111 0.06 18.77 -8.55
C MET A 111 0.95 19.39 -7.49
N PHE A 112 1.78 20.36 -7.90
CA PHE A 112 2.70 21.07 -7.01
C PHE A 112 2.11 22.34 -6.38
N GLY A 113 0.91 22.76 -6.80
CA GLY A 113 0.19 23.90 -6.23
C GLY A 113 0.61 25.27 -6.77
N PHE A 114 1.15 25.32 -7.99
CA PHE A 114 1.44 26.55 -8.72
C PHE A 114 0.21 27.06 -9.48
N ARG A 115 0.05 28.38 -9.56
CA ARG A 115 -1.12 28.99 -10.22
C ARG A 115 -0.95 29.15 -11.73
N SER A 116 0.29 29.27 -12.18
CA SER A 116 0.66 29.59 -13.56
C SER A 116 2.13 29.30 -13.79
N ASP A 117 2.49 29.01 -15.04
CA ASP A 117 3.87 28.75 -15.46
C ASP A 117 4.83 29.93 -15.16
N THR A 118 4.34 31.17 -15.14
CA THR A 118 5.15 32.35 -14.78
C THR A 118 5.70 32.31 -13.35
N GLU A 119 5.05 31.59 -12.43
CA GLU A 119 5.58 31.41 -11.07
C GLU A 119 6.83 30.52 -11.05
N LEU A 120 7.00 29.64 -12.05
CA LEU A 120 8.15 28.73 -12.16
C LEU A 120 9.42 29.45 -12.59
N ASN A 121 9.32 30.63 -13.23
CA ASN A 121 10.48 31.40 -13.69
C ASN A 121 11.45 31.82 -12.56
N HIS A 122 10.94 31.90 -11.33
CA HIS A 122 11.69 32.33 -10.14
C HIS A 122 12.01 31.16 -9.20
N ILE A 123 11.76 29.92 -9.62
CA ILE A 123 11.88 28.73 -8.79
C ILE A 123 12.85 27.77 -9.48
N ASN A 124 13.83 27.27 -8.74
CA ASN A 124 14.72 26.23 -9.25
C ASN A 124 14.03 24.87 -9.12
N PHE A 125 14.31 23.95 -10.04
CA PHE A 125 13.76 22.60 -10.01
C PHE A 125 14.16 21.83 -8.73
N SER A 126 15.30 22.16 -8.13
CA SER A 126 15.71 21.59 -6.84
C SER A 126 14.82 22.03 -5.66
N ASP A 127 14.12 23.16 -5.75
CA ASP A 127 13.29 23.69 -4.65
C ASP A 127 12.04 22.86 -4.36
N ILE A 128 11.57 22.10 -5.35
CA ILE A 128 10.43 21.18 -5.19
C ILE A 128 10.83 19.87 -4.49
N TYR A 129 12.13 19.56 -4.37
CA TYR A 129 12.57 18.43 -3.57
C TYR A 129 12.46 18.74 -2.07
N ILE A 130 12.23 17.71 -1.25
CA ILE A 130 12.33 17.87 0.20
C ILE A 130 13.79 18.13 0.60
N LYS A 131 14.72 17.42 -0.05
CA LYS A 131 16.16 17.58 0.10
C LYS A 131 16.76 17.99 -1.26
N PRO A 132 17.23 19.24 -1.41
CA PRO A 132 17.77 19.71 -2.69
C PRO A 132 18.88 18.84 -3.26
N GLU A 133 19.73 18.24 -2.41
CA GLU A 133 20.81 17.30 -2.77
C GLU A 133 20.35 16.03 -3.52
N GLU A 134 19.08 15.63 -3.37
CA GLU A 134 18.51 14.51 -4.13
C GLU A 134 18.34 14.87 -5.62
N CYS A 135 18.19 16.16 -5.95
CA CYS A 135 18.11 16.64 -7.32
C CYS A 135 19.44 16.46 -8.07
N ASP A 136 20.56 16.75 -7.41
CA ASP A 136 21.91 16.56 -7.99
C ASP A 136 22.18 15.08 -8.23
N THR A 137 21.91 14.24 -7.22
CA THR A 137 22.08 12.79 -7.31
C THR A 137 21.24 12.19 -8.44
N PHE A 138 19.99 12.64 -8.59
CA PHE A 138 19.10 12.17 -9.65
C PHE A 138 19.56 12.63 -11.03
N SER A 139 20.08 13.86 -11.14
CA SER A 139 20.61 14.42 -12.40
C SER A 139 21.87 13.68 -12.87
N ASP A 140 22.81 13.40 -11.97
CA ASP A 140 24.01 12.61 -12.28
C ASP A 140 23.66 11.21 -12.77
N LEU A 141 22.73 10.55 -12.08
CA LEU A 141 22.27 9.21 -12.46
C LEU A 141 21.54 9.23 -13.81
N LEU A 142 20.78 10.28 -14.10
CA LEU A 142 20.08 10.47 -15.36
C LEU A 142 21.06 10.66 -16.52
N LEU A 143 22.12 11.46 -16.34
CA LEU A 143 23.18 11.64 -17.34
C LEU A 143 23.94 10.34 -17.62
N GLN A 144 24.19 9.52 -16.60
CA GLN A 144 24.85 8.22 -16.77
C GLN A 144 23.99 7.19 -17.50
N ARG A 145 22.68 7.13 -17.21
CA ARG A 145 21.78 6.09 -17.74
C ARG A 145 20.98 6.53 -18.97
N GLY A 146 20.93 7.82 -19.28
CA GLY A 146 20.14 8.41 -20.36
C GLY A 146 18.62 8.47 -20.09
N SER A 147 18.08 7.57 -19.25
CA SER A 147 16.70 7.63 -18.77
C SER A 147 16.54 6.92 -17.42
N LEU A 148 15.63 7.43 -16.61
CA LEU A 148 15.25 6.89 -15.30
C LEU A 148 13.73 6.80 -15.25
N ALA A 149 13.17 5.62 -14.99
CA ALA A 149 11.73 5.42 -14.98
C ALA A 149 11.21 4.96 -13.61
N GLY A 150 10.06 5.48 -13.22
CA GLY A 150 9.29 4.99 -12.07
C GLY A 150 9.92 5.21 -10.70
N ASN A 151 10.80 6.20 -10.54
CA ASN A 151 11.47 6.44 -9.26
C ASN A 151 10.50 7.08 -8.28
N GLU A 152 10.19 6.37 -7.20
CA GLU A 152 9.27 6.87 -6.18
C GLU A 152 10.02 7.70 -5.14
N MET A 153 9.65 8.97 -5.01
CA MET A 153 10.31 9.88 -4.08
C MET A 153 9.33 10.92 -3.54
N ARG A 154 9.72 11.58 -2.45
CA ARG A 154 8.89 12.60 -1.82
C ARG A 154 9.33 13.98 -2.25
N PHE A 155 8.39 14.71 -2.82
CA PHE A 155 8.56 16.13 -3.13
C PHE A 155 7.77 16.99 -2.15
N ARG A 156 7.98 18.30 -2.27
CA ARG A 156 7.32 19.34 -1.50
C ARG A 156 6.49 20.21 -2.44
N ARG A 157 5.18 20.32 -2.15
CA ARG A 157 4.29 21.26 -2.83
C ARG A 157 4.65 22.70 -2.43
N LYS A 158 4.20 23.71 -3.20
CA LYS A 158 4.41 25.14 -2.91
C LYS A 158 4.00 25.56 -1.48
N ASN A 159 2.97 24.93 -0.93
CA ASN A 159 2.47 25.19 0.43
C ASN A 159 3.28 24.47 1.54
N GLY A 160 4.36 23.75 1.19
CA GLY A 160 5.20 22.99 2.12
C GLY A 160 4.74 21.56 2.41
N THR A 161 3.55 21.15 1.95
CA THR A 161 3.07 19.78 2.21
C THR A 161 3.82 18.75 1.36
N PRO A 162 4.16 17.57 1.93
CA PRO A 162 4.82 16.51 1.16
C PRO A 162 3.83 15.83 0.20
N ILE A 163 4.35 15.34 -0.92
CA ILE A 163 3.63 14.56 -1.93
C ILE A 163 4.52 13.41 -2.38
N TRP A 164 3.97 12.20 -2.47
CA TRP A 164 4.64 11.09 -3.12
C TRP A 164 4.47 11.14 -4.63
N ILE A 165 5.58 11.09 -5.35
CA ILE A 165 5.59 11.09 -6.80
C ILE A 165 6.34 9.88 -7.34
N SER A 166 5.82 9.27 -8.39
CA SER A 166 6.62 8.44 -9.30
C SER A 166 7.17 9.33 -10.42
N ALA A 167 8.48 9.57 -10.39
CA ALA A 167 9.19 10.43 -11.32
C ALA A 167 9.89 9.59 -12.40
N THR A 168 9.66 9.96 -13.66
CA THR A 168 10.38 9.43 -14.82
C THR A 168 11.05 10.60 -15.53
N ALA A 169 12.32 10.46 -15.88
CA ALA A 169 13.06 11.48 -16.59
C ALA A 169 13.89 10.87 -17.74
N ARG A 170 14.07 11.62 -18.81
CA ARG A 170 14.89 11.24 -19.96
C ARG A 170 15.74 12.41 -20.45
N VAL A 171 16.97 12.10 -20.87
CA VAL A 171 17.87 13.07 -21.50
C VAL A 171 17.48 13.28 -22.97
N VAL A 172 17.39 14.55 -23.37
CA VAL A 172 17.19 14.95 -24.76
C VAL A 172 18.49 15.59 -25.25
N TYR A 173 18.96 15.18 -26.43
CA TYR A 173 20.20 15.65 -27.04
C TYR A 173 19.92 16.55 -28.25
N HIS A 174 20.81 17.51 -28.52
CA HIS A 174 20.78 18.27 -29.77
C HIS A 174 21.13 17.36 -30.95
N GLU A 175 20.36 17.43 -32.05
CA GLU A 175 20.54 16.56 -33.23
C GLU A 175 21.90 16.74 -33.91
N GLU A 176 22.44 17.97 -33.91
CA GLU A 176 23.70 18.29 -34.60
C GLU A 176 24.94 18.09 -33.72
N THR A 177 24.91 18.55 -32.46
CA THR A 177 26.10 18.58 -31.58
C THR A 177 26.21 17.35 -30.67
N ARG A 178 25.15 16.55 -30.53
CA ARG A 178 25.01 15.46 -29.53
C ARG A 178 25.22 15.90 -28.08
N GLU A 179 25.20 17.20 -27.80
CA GLU A 179 25.23 17.73 -26.44
C GLU A 179 23.85 17.62 -25.79
N VAL A 180 23.82 17.59 -24.46
CA VAL A 180 22.56 17.53 -23.69
C VAL A 180 21.79 18.83 -23.88
N ALA A 181 20.61 18.76 -24.48
CA ALA A 181 19.74 19.90 -24.72
C ALA A 181 18.88 20.21 -23.50
N CYS A 182 18.21 19.20 -22.93
CA CYS A 182 17.31 19.34 -21.79
C CYS A 182 16.96 17.97 -21.18
N PHE A 183 16.26 18.00 -20.05
CA PHE A 183 15.64 16.82 -19.47
C PHE A 183 14.11 16.91 -19.58
N ASP A 184 13.50 15.84 -20.09
CA ASP A 184 12.05 15.67 -20.09
C ASP A 184 11.66 14.83 -18.87
N CYS A 185 10.81 15.40 -18.02
CA CYS A 185 10.40 14.82 -16.75
C CYS A 185 8.88 14.64 -16.69
N THR A 186 8.43 13.50 -16.18
CA THR A 186 7.02 13.22 -15.90
C THR A 186 6.83 12.83 -14.44
N PHE A 187 5.75 13.32 -13.84
CA PHE A 187 5.42 13.21 -12.43
C PHE A 187 4.01 12.61 -12.31
N GLU A 188 3.92 11.45 -11.69
CA GLU A 188 2.65 10.81 -11.34
C GLU A 188 2.44 10.94 -9.83
N ASP A 189 1.28 11.48 -9.41
CA ASP A 189 0.90 11.52 -7.99
C ASP A 189 0.51 10.10 -7.54
N ILE A 190 1.26 9.58 -6.58
CA ILE A 190 1.05 8.23 -6.03
C ILE A 190 0.69 8.28 -4.54
N ASP A 191 0.22 9.42 -4.01
CA ASP A 191 -0.20 9.54 -2.61
C ASP A 191 -1.28 8.51 -2.26
N GLU A 192 -2.29 8.31 -3.11
CA GLU A 192 -3.34 7.32 -2.89
C GLU A 192 -2.80 5.89 -2.88
N ARG A 193 -1.92 5.56 -3.85
CA ARG A 193 -1.25 4.26 -3.94
C ARG A 193 -0.42 3.99 -2.69
N LYS A 194 0.38 4.95 -2.24
CA LYS A 194 1.23 4.84 -1.05
C LYS A 194 0.43 4.71 0.24
N LYS A 195 -0.69 5.44 0.37
CA LYS A 195 -1.62 5.28 1.49
C LYS A 195 -2.22 3.88 1.54
N ALA A 196 -2.61 3.33 0.39
CA ALA A 196 -3.13 1.97 0.30
C ALA A 196 -2.07 0.92 0.67
N GLU A 197 -0.85 1.04 0.18
CA GLU A 197 0.27 0.15 0.52
C GLU A 197 0.58 0.14 2.03
N ILE A 198 0.67 1.33 2.64
CA ILE A 198 0.93 1.45 4.08
C ILE A 198 -0.20 0.78 4.87
N LYS A 199 -1.45 1.02 4.50
CA LYS A 199 -2.61 0.41 5.17
C LYS A 199 -2.58 -1.12 5.07
N ILE A 200 -2.32 -1.67 3.89
CA ILE A 200 -2.19 -3.13 3.69
C ILE A 200 -1.07 -3.69 4.58
N ARG A 201 0.06 -2.99 4.68
CA ARG A 201 1.18 -3.40 5.53
C ARG A 201 0.83 -3.37 7.01
N GLU A 202 0.17 -2.30 7.48
CA GLU A 202 -0.29 -2.18 8.88
C GLU A 202 -1.30 -3.26 9.24
N ASP A 203 -2.25 -3.54 8.34
CA ASP A 203 -3.24 -4.61 8.51
C ASP A 203 -2.54 -5.99 8.56
N ALA A 204 -1.55 -6.23 7.70
CA ALA A 204 -0.76 -7.46 7.68
C ALA A 204 0.13 -7.63 8.92
N GLU A 205 0.76 -6.56 9.41
CA GLU A 205 1.58 -6.61 10.63
C GLU A 205 0.72 -6.85 11.88
N THR A 206 -0.46 -6.21 11.96
CA THR A 206 -1.44 -6.44 13.02
C THR A 206 -1.92 -7.89 13.02
N ARG A 207 -2.22 -8.43 11.83
CA ARG A 207 -2.63 -9.83 11.64
C ARG A 207 -1.53 -10.82 12.04
N ARG A 208 -0.28 -10.61 11.63
CA ARG A 208 0.85 -11.47 12.01
C ARG A 208 1.13 -11.50 13.52
N ARG A 209 0.91 -10.39 14.22
CA ARG A 209 1.01 -10.37 15.70
C ARG A 209 -0.08 -11.21 16.34
N PHE A 210 -1.27 -11.24 15.74
CA PHE A 210 -2.41 -12.02 16.21
C PHE A 210 -2.21 -13.53 15.97
N GLU A 211 -1.67 -13.92 14.81
CA GLU A 211 -1.36 -15.33 14.47
C GLU A 211 -0.41 -16.02 15.47
N ARG A 212 0.47 -15.25 16.14
CA ARG A 212 1.44 -15.80 17.12
C ARG A 212 0.86 -16.05 18.51
N LEU A 213 -0.35 -15.55 18.79
CA LEU A 213 -1.00 -15.62 20.11
C LEU A 213 -2.21 -16.56 20.12
N LEU A 214 -2.60 -17.05 18.95
CA LEU A 214 -3.75 -17.92 18.73
C LEU A 214 -3.31 -19.35 18.43
N SER A 215 -4.19 -20.32 18.71
CA SER A 215 -4.01 -21.66 18.18
C SER A 215 -4.03 -21.64 16.64
N PRO A 216 -3.39 -22.61 15.97
CA PRO A 216 -3.35 -22.68 14.50
C PRO A 216 -4.72 -22.56 13.83
N ASP A 217 -5.74 -23.24 14.39
CA ASP A 217 -7.10 -23.22 13.85
C ASP A 217 -7.76 -21.84 13.97
N LEU A 218 -7.46 -21.09 15.04
CA LEU A 218 -7.94 -19.72 15.22
C LEU A 218 -7.20 -18.72 14.33
N ALA A 219 -5.92 -18.95 14.06
CA ALA A 219 -5.17 -18.18 13.06
C ALA A 219 -5.78 -18.35 11.66
N GLU A 220 -6.22 -19.56 11.30
CA GLU A 220 -6.89 -19.85 10.02
C GLU A 220 -8.30 -19.24 9.92
N MET A 221 -9.03 -19.06 11.03
CA MET A 221 -10.30 -18.30 11.00
C MET A 221 -10.11 -16.79 10.79
N VAL A 222 -8.95 -16.26 11.14
CA VAL A 222 -8.57 -14.86 10.90
C VAL A 222 -8.07 -14.71 9.46
N VAL A 223 -7.14 -15.59 9.06
CA VAL A 223 -7.10 -16.29 7.76
C VAL A 223 -8.24 -16.01 6.76
N SER A 224 -9.32 -16.72 6.97
CA SER A 224 -10.50 -16.78 6.11
C SER A 224 -11.39 -15.53 6.18
N GLY A 225 -11.22 -14.68 7.19
CA GLY A 225 -12.06 -13.50 7.41
C GLY A 225 -13.37 -13.80 8.14
N ASP A 226 -13.52 -15.00 8.71
CA ASP A 226 -14.72 -15.41 9.45
C ASP A 226 -14.82 -14.77 10.84
N LEU A 227 -13.69 -14.30 11.40
CA LEU A 227 -13.67 -13.58 12.66
C LEU A 227 -13.89 -12.07 12.43
N LYS A 228 -15.10 -11.57 12.70
CA LYS A 228 -15.41 -10.13 12.62
C LYS A 228 -14.72 -9.35 13.75
N VAL A 229 -13.74 -8.54 13.36
CA VAL A 229 -12.99 -7.61 14.21
C VAL A 229 -13.78 -6.31 14.35
N GLU A 230 -14.73 -6.25 15.29
CA GLU A 230 -15.46 -5.01 15.57
C GLU A 230 -14.78 -4.21 16.70
N LYS A 231 -14.73 -2.88 16.54
CA LYS A 231 -14.31 -1.95 17.60
C LYS A 231 -15.41 -1.85 18.64
N GLY A 232 -15.49 -2.86 19.50
CA GLY A 232 -16.43 -2.97 20.60
C GLY A 232 -16.06 -4.19 21.44
N GLY A 233 -16.20 -4.09 22.77
CA GLY A 233 -16.08 -5.25 23.62
C GLY A 233 -17.36 -6.08 23.59
N GLU A 234 -17.26 -7.39 23.51
CA GLU A 234 -18.38 -8.32 23.55
C GLU A 234 -18.46 -8.98 24.93
N ASP A 235 -19.63 -8.93 25.58
CA ASP A 235 -19.91 -9.68 26.81
C ASP A 235 -20.07 -11.17 26.46
N ARG A 236 -19.22 -12.00 27.04
CA ARG A 236 -19.20 -13.44 26.80
C ARG A 236 -18.84 -14.21 28.07
N VAL A 237 -19.25 -15.48 28.11
CA VAL A 237 -18.79 -16.41 29.13
C VAL A 237 -17.49 -17.05 28.65
N ALA A 238 -16.46 -16.99 29.47
CA ALA A 238 -15.16 -17.58 29.18
C ALA A 238 -14.52 -18.15 30.45
N THR A 239 -13.58 -19.07 30.26
CA THR A 239 -12.73 -19.63 31.30
C THR A 239 -11.33 -19.05 31.19
N VAL A 240 -10.88 -18.44 32.28
CA VAL A 240 -9.56 -17.78 32.36
C VAL A 240 -8.66 -18.59 33.27
N LEU A 241 -7.45 -18.87 32.79
CA LEU A 241 -6.38 -19.53 33.52
C LEU A 241 -5.20 -18.57 33.70
N PHE A 242 -4.67 -18.53 34.90
CA PHE A 242 -3.35 -17.97 35.19
C PHE A 242 -2.44 -19.08 35.71
N ALA A 243 -1.22 -19.16 35.21
CA ALA A 243 -0.17 -20.01 35.75
C ALA A 243 1.10 -19.19 35.99
N ASP A 244 1.69 -19.33 37.16
CA ASP A 244 2.79 -18.49 37.69
C ASP A 244 3.85 -19.36 38.35
N ILE A 245 5.14 -19.01 38.18
CA ILE A 245 6.28 -19.79 38.69
C ILE A 245 6.55 -19.41 40.15
N ARG A 246 6.41 -20.39 41.04
CA ARG A 246 6.66 -20.22 42.47
C ARG A 246 8.14 -20.02 42.76
N GLY A 247 8.43 -18.93 43.47
CA GLY A 247 9.79 -18.56 43.85
C GLY A 247 10.59 -17.94 42.70
N PHE A 248 9.95 -17.51 41.62
CA PHE A 248 10.63 -16.96 40.45
C PHE A 248 11.53 -15.76 40.78
N THR A 249 11.02 -14.77 41.52
CA THR A 249 11.78 -13.57 41.88
C THR A 249 13.10 -13.93 42.56
N SER A 250 13.06 -14.72 43.63
CA SER A 250 14.26 -15.16 44.36
C SER A 250 15.22 -16.00 43.51
N MET A 251 14.69 -16.80 42.59
CA MET A 251 15.51 -17.57 41.64
C MET A 251 16.20 -16.65 40.62
N SER A 252 15.49 -15.64 40.11
CA SER A 252 15.99 -14.71 39.09
C SER A 252 17.09 -13.77 39.62
N GLU A 253 17.05 -13.41 40.90
CA GLU A 253 18.07 -12.57 41.55
C GLU A 253 19.45 -13.23 41.59
N ASN A 254 19.50 -14.57 41.63
CA ASN A 254 20.74 -15.34 41.77
C ASN A 254 21.20 -15.98 40.45
N THR A 255 20.58 -15.63 39.32
CA THR A 255 20.81 -16.24 38.01
C THR A 255 21.13 -15.17 36.96
N ARG A 256 22.02 -15.48 36.00
CA ARG A 256 22.31 -14.53 34.91
C ARG A 256 21.06 -14.26 34.08
N ALA A 257 20.80 -12.99 33.75
CA ALA A 257 19.59 -12.57 33.03
C ALA A 257 19.34 -13.35 31.72
N ALA A 258 20.41 -13.64 30.96
CA ALA A 258 20.31 -14.45 29.74
C ALA A 258 19.82 -15.88 30.00
N GLU A 259 20.22 -16.49 31.11
CA GLU A 259 19.78 -17.84 31.49
C GLU A 259 18.35 -17.85 32.00
N VAL A 260 17.93 -16.80 32.73
CA VAL A 260 16.53 -16.60 33.14
C VAL A 260 15.64 -16.46 31.90
N LEU A 261 16.05 -15.64 30.92
CA LEU A 261 15.32 -15.45 29.67
C LEU A 261 15.21 -16.75 28.88
N GLN A 262 16.31 -17.48 28.71
CA GLN A 262 16.30 -18.77 28.02
C GLN A 262 15.37 -19.77 28.70
N MET A 263 15.45 -19.88 30.03
CA MET A 263 14.57 -20.76 30.80
C MET A 263 13.09 -20.36 30.65
N LEU A 264 12.77 -19.06 30.69
CA LEU A 264 11.40 -18.59 30.50
C LEU A 264 10.88 -18.95 29.10
N ASN A 265 11.69 -18.76 28.06
CA ASN A 265 11.30 -19.14 26.70
C ASN A 265 11.07 -20.65 26.58
N GLU A 266 11.96 -21.48 27.11
CA GLU A 266 11.80 -22.94 27.13
C GLU A 266 10.55 -23.39 27.91
N TYR A 267 10.26 -22.73 29.04
CA TYR A 267 9.06 -22.98 29.84
C TYR A 267 7.79 -22.57 29.08
N PHE A 268 7.75 -21.35 28.54
CA PHE A 268 6.59 -20.84 27.83
C PHE A 268 6.30 -21.66 26.57
N GLU A 269 7.31 -22.06 25.80
CA GLU A 269 7.13 -22.95 24.65
C GLU A 269 6.36 -24.22 25.04
N ALA A 270 6.82 -24.90 26.10
CA ALA A 270 6.18 -26.13 26.57
C ALA A 270 4.76 -25.91 27.10
N MET A 271 4.48 -24.77 27.75
CA MET A 271 3.13 -24.45 28.23
C MET A 271 2.19 -24.09 27.09
N VAL A 272 2.65 -23.30 26.12
CA VAL A 272 1.87 -22.81 24.98
C VAL A 272 1.48 -23.96 24.05
N GLU A 273 2.36 -24.94 23.83
CA GLU A 273 2.02 -26.15 23.06
C GLU A 273 0.79 -26.87 23.65
N ILE A 274 0.71 -26.95 24.98
CA ILE A 274 -0.43 -27.55 25.69
C ILE A 274 -1.67 -26.68 25.56
N VAL A 275 -1.52 -25.36 25.70
CA VAL A 275 -2.64 -24.41 25.52
C VAL A 275 -3.28 -24.62 24.16
N PHE A 276 -2.49 -24.65 23.09
CA PHE A 276 -2.99 -24.79 21.73
C PHE A 276 -3.59 -26.17 21.46
N ARG A 277 -3.02 -27.25 22.04
CA ARG A 277 -3.59 -28.60 21.96
C ARG A 277 -5.03 -28.68 22.50
N TYR A 278 -5.36 -27.84 23.47
CA TYR A 278 -6.70 -27.74 24.04
C TYR A 278 -7.47 -26.51 23.51
N GLU A 279 -7.06 -25.94 22.39
CA GLU A 279 -7.71 -24.80 21.71
C GLU A 279 -7.87 -23.56 22.61
N GLY A 280 -6.93 -23.35 23.54
CA GLY A 280 -6.85 -22.14 24.33
C GLY A 280 -6.15 -21.01 23.58
N THR A 281 -6.48 -19.78 23.94
CA THR A 281 -5.86 -18.56 23.43
C THR A 281 -4.91 -17.98 24.47
N VAL A 282 -3.65 -17.73 24.10
CA VAL A 282 -2.70 -17.04 24.98
C VAL A 282 -2.97 -15.55 24.90
N ASP A 283 -3.43 -14.96 25.99
CA ASP A 283 -3.74 -13.52 26.02
C ASP A 283 -2.47 -12.69 26.17
N LYS A 284 -1.65 -12.99 27.20
CA LYS A 284 -0.32 -12.39 27.36
C LYS A 284 0.55 -13.14 28.37
N PHE A 285 1.84 -12.83 28.32
CA PHE A 285 2.80 -13.12 29.38
C PHE A 285 2.90 -11.93 30.35
N ILE A 286 2.94 -12.20 31.64
CA ILE A 286 3.04 -11.19 32.71
C ILE A 286 4.22 -11.57 33.60
N GLY A 287 5.42 -11.13 33.23
CA GLY A 287 6.65 -11.61 33.88
C GLY A 287 6.84 -13.10 33.62
N ASP A 288 6.85 -13.90 34.67
CA ASP A 288 6.90 -15.36 34.64
C ASP A 288 5.53 -16.05 34.58
N ALA A 289 4.44 -15.27 34.64
CA ALA A 289 3.09 -15.79 34.53
C ALA A 289 2.57 -15.82 33.10
N ILE A 290 1.72 -16.80 32.79
CA ILE A 290 0.96 -16.91 31.55
C ILE A 290 -0.55 -16.74 31.84
N MET A 291 -1.22 -15.94 31.02
CA MET A 291 -2.67 -15.77 31.03
C MET A 291 -3.26 -16.41 29.77
N VAL A 292 -4.24 -17.30 29.97
CA VAL A 292 -4.85 -18.10 28.89
C VAL A 292 -6.37 -18.05 29.01
N ILE A 293 -7.04 -18.07 27.87
CA ILE A 293 -8.49 -17.94 27.76
C ILE A 293 -9.06 -19.07 26.91
N TRP A 294 -10.15 -19.66 27.38
CA TRP A 294 -11.07 -20.49 26.60
C TRP A 294 -12.43 -19.79 26.57
N GLY A 295 -13.11 -19.74 25.42
CA GLY A 295 -14.32 -18.93 25.24
C GLY A 295 -14.07 -17.57 24.57
N ALA A 296 -12.81 -17.23 24.29
CA ALA A 296 -12.47 -16.07 23.46
C ALA A 296 -11.20 -16.31 22.62
N PRO A 297 -11.17 -15.92 21.33
CA PRO A 297 -12.25 -15.29 20.57
C PRO A 297 -13.37 -16.26 20.14
N VAL A 298 -13.13 -17.57 20.22
CA VAL A 298 -14.11 -18.62 19.89
C VAL A 298 -14.57 -19.35 21.16
N THR A 299 -15.83 -19.75 21.17
CA THR A 299 -16.49 -20.38 22.32
C THR A 299 -16.86 -21.82 22.02
N HIS A 300 -16.56 -22.70 22.98
CA HIS A 300 -16.98 -24.10 22.98
C HIS A 300 -17.79 -24.41 24.23
N ALA A 301 -18.69 -25.39 24.14
CA ALA A 301 -19.51 -25.79 25.28
C ALA A 301 -18.67 -26.39 26.43
N ASP A 302 -17.50 -26.97 26.11
CA ASP A 302 -16.60 -27.66 27.02
C ASP A 302 -15.35 -26.82 27.40
N ASP A 303 -15.36 -25.50 27.16
CA ASP A 303 -14.26 -24.59 27.51
C ASP A 303 -13.73 -24.75 28.96
N PRO A 304 -14.58 -24.86 30.01
CA PRO A 304 -14.11 -25.11 31.36
C PRO A 304 -13.39 -26.45 31.52
N TYR A 305 -13.83 -27.48 30.81
CA TYR A 305 -13.20 -28.80 30.81
C TYR A 305 -11.83 -28.74 30.13
N ARG A 306 -11.75 -28.12 28.94
CA ARG A 306 -10.49 -27.93 28.20
C ARG A 306 -9.45 -27.17 29.00
N ALA A 307 -9.85 -26.09 29.68
CA ALA A 307 -8.96 -25.31 30.54
C ALA A 307 -8.38 -26.14 31.70
N VAL A 308 -9.22 -26.96 32.36
CA VAL A 308 -8.77 -27.81 33.49
C VAL A 308 -7.90 -28.97 32.99
N ARG A 309 -8.22 -29.55 31.83
CA ARG A 309 -7.38 -30.56 31.15
C ARG A 309 -6.01 -29.99 30.80
N ALA A 310 -5.96 -28.80 30.20
CA ALA A 310 -4.72 -28.11 29.90
C ALA A 310 -3.88 -27.88 31.17
N ALA A 311 -4.51 -27.44 32.26
CA ALA A 311 -3.82 -27.26 33.54
C ALA A 311 -3.22 -28.56 34.11
N THR A 312 -3.94 -29.69 34.00
CA THR A 312 -3.42 -30.99 34.44
C THR A 312 -2.23 -31.45 33.58
N ASP A 313 -2.29 -31.20 32.27
CA ASP A 313 -1.21 -31.55 31.34
C ASP A 313 0.00 -30.62 31.49
N MET A 314 -0.20 -29.33 31.79
CA MET A 314 0.87 -28.40 32.16
C MET A 314 1.64 -28.91 33.37
N ARG A 315 0.92 -29.37 34.41
CA ARG A 315 1.54 -29.96 35.61
C ARG A 315 2.31 -31.24 35.29
N ALA A 316 1.77 -32.11 34.44
CA ALA A 316 2.44 -33.34 34.01
C ALA A 316 3.71 -33.03 33.19
N THR A 317 3.60 -32.15 32.18
CA THR A 317 4.71 -31.75 31.32
C THR A 317 5.82 -31.06 32.11
N LEU A 318 5.48 -30.25 33.13
CA LEU A 318 6.46 -29.65 34.01
C LEU A 318 7.27 -30.68 34.80
N THR A 319 6.69 -31.85 35.09
CA THR A 319 7.42 -32.96 35.74
C THR A 319 8.54 -33.46 34.85
N ASP A 320 8.28 -33.65 33.55
CA ASP A 320 9.31 -34.08 32.60
C ASP A 320 10.31 -32.98 32.27
N PHE A 321 9.86 -31.73 32.18
CA PHE A 321 10.72 -30.56 32.08
C PHE A 321 11.73 -30.49 33.24
N ASN A 322 11.27 -30.73 34.46
CA ASN A 322 12.11 -30.74 35.65
C ASN A 322 13.10 -31.91 35.68
N LYS A 323 12.76 -33.08 35.12
CA LYS A 323 13.75 -34.18 34.98
C LYS A 323 14.95 -33.74 34.15
N LYS A 324 14.71 -33.06 33.02
CA LYS A 324 15.77 -32.51 32.16
C LYS A 324 16.60 -31.44 32.89
N ARG A 325 15.95 -30.55 33.64
CA ARG A 325 16.63 -29.52 34.44
C ARG A 325 17.53 -30.12 35.52
N ASN A 326 17.01 -31.09 36.27
CA ASN A 326 17.77 -31.77 37.31
C ASN A 326 19.00 -32.48 36.74
N ALA A 327 18.89 -33.11 35.56
CA ALA A 327 20.02 -33.72 34.87
C ALA A 327 21.11 -32.69 34.45
N GLN A 328 20.73 -31.42 34.29
CA GLN A 328 21.64 -30.30 34.01
C GLN A 328 22.11 -29.58 35.29
N GLY A 329 21.79 -30.09 36.49
CA GLY A 329 22.12 -29.44 37.76
C GLY A 329 21.31 -28.17 38.06
N LYS A 330 20.24 -27.91 37.31
CA LYS A 330 19.37 -26.74 37.49
C LYS A 330 18.24 -27.04 38.47
N GLN A 331 17.82 -26.02 39.23
CA GLN A 331 16.69 -26.16 40.15
C GLN A 331 15.37 -26.43 39.41
N PRO A 332 14.49 -27.29 39.96
CA PRO A 332 13.19 -27.57 39.37
C PRO A 332 12.24 -26.38 39.52
N LEU A 333 11.45 -26.13 38.49
CA LEU A 333 10.38 -25.15 38.51
C LEU A 333 9.13 -25.73 39.17
N ARG A 334 8.40 -24.89 39.89
CA ARG A 334 7.08 -25.24 40.40
C ARG A 334 6.11 -24.15 40.00
N ILE A 335 4.92 -24.51 39.54
CA ILE A 335 3.88 -23.55 39.18
C ILE A 335 2.69 -23.69 40.11
N GLY A 336 1.95 -22.61 40.33
CA GLY A 336 0.58 -22.71 40.83
C GLY A 336 -0.38 -22.15 39.80
N ILE A 337 -1.54 -22.79 39.64
CA ILE A 337 -2.51 -22.46 38.59
C ILE A 337 -3.82 -22.03 39.25
N GLY A 338 -4.42 -20.96 38.73
CA GLY A 338 -5.75 -20.48 39.11
C GLY A 338 -6.69 -20.43 37.91
N ILE A 339 -7.90 -21.00 38.03
CA ILE A 339 -8.87 -21.08 36.93
C ILE A 339 -10.25 -20.61 37.38
N ASN A 340 -10.84 -19.67 36.65
CA ASN A 340 -12.19 -19.19 36.91
C ASN A 340 -13.01 -19.07 35.63
N THR A 341 -14.28 -19.45 35.69
CA THR A 341 -15.25 -19.37 34.60
C THR A 341 -16.32 -18.34 34.95
N GLY A 342 -16.64 -17.45 34.02
CA GLY A 342 -17.68 -16.44 34.24
C GLY A 342 -17.82 -15.47 33.08
N ARG A 343 -18.73 -14.50 33.22
CA ARG A 343 -18.89 -13.41 32.24
C ARG A 343 -17.71 -12.44 32.29
N LEU A 344 -17.27 -12.01 31.12
CA LEU A 344 -16.24 -11.01 30.90
C LEU A 344 -16.48 -10.29 29.59
N VAL A 345 -15.82 -9.15 29.40
CA VAL A 345 -15.85 -8.41 28.15
C VAL A 345 -14.57 -8.71 27.38
N ALA A 346 -14.69 -9.22 26.16
CA ALA A 346 -13.58 -9.49 25.26
C ALA A 346 -13.57 -8.48 24.10
N GLY A 347 -12.42 -7.89 23.80
CA GLY A 347 -12.33 -6.92 22.70
C GLY A 347 -10.96 -6.26 22.60
N TYR A 348 -10.83 -5.33 21.66
CA TYR A 348 -9.59 -4.57 21.48
C TYR A 348 -9.49 -3.46 22.52
N ILE A 349 -8.39 -3.48 23.28
CA ILE A 349 -8.06 -2.50 24.31
C ILE A 349 -6.73 -1.84 23.92
N GLY A 350 -6.67 -0.52 24.03
CA GLY A 350 -5.45 0.24 23.76
C GLY A 350 -5.68 1.63 23.21
N SER A 351 -4.66 2.18 22.57
CA SER A 351 -4.65 3.50 21.94
C SER A 351 -4.71 3.41 20.42
N ASN A 352 -4.84 4.55 19.73
CA ASN A 352 -4.76 4.59 18.26
C ASN A 352 -3.43 4.05 17.70
N GLN A 353 -2.36 3.99 18.50
CA GLN A 353 -1.05 3.51 18.10
C GLN A 353 -0.80 2.04 18.46
N THR A 354 -1.54 1.51 19.44
CA THR A 354 -1.33 0.17 19.99
C THR A 354 -2.66 -0.41 20.45
N MET A 355 -3.18 -1.39 19.73
CA MET A 355 -4.37 -2.15 20.11
C MET A 355 -3.97 -3.59 20.40
N SER A 356 -4.54 -4.18 21.46
CA SER A 356 -4.45 -5.62 21.75
C SER A 356 -5.83 -6.18 22.04
N TYR A 357 -6.16 -7.32 21.42
CA TYR A 357 -7.34 -8.08 21.81
C TYR A 357 -7.08 -8.66 23.21
N SER A 358 -7.98 -8.41 24.15
CA SER A 358 -7.86 -8.94 25.50
C SER A 358 -9.22 -9.00 26.19
N VAL A 359 -9.23 -9.59 27.38
CA VAL A 359 -10.44 -9.72 28.21
C VAL A 359 -10.33 -8.89 29.49
N ILE A 360 -11.44 -8.29 29.90
CA ILE A 360 -11.57 -7.55 31.16
C ILE A 360 -12.81 -7.97 31.93
N GLY A 361 -12.72 -7.90 33.26
CA GLY A 361 -13.84 -8.15 34.14
C GLY A 361 -13.44 -8.84 35.44
N ASP A 362 -14.41 -8.96 36.34
CA ASP A 362 -14.24 -9.63 37.64
C ASP A 362 -13.80 -11.09 37.49
N THR A 363 -14.21 -11.76 36.41
CA THR A 363 -13.81 -13.14 36.10
C THR A 363 -12.29 -13.28 35.96
N VAL A 364 -11.65 -12.33 35.27
CA VAL A 364 -10.19 -12.28 35.07
C VAL A 364 -9.47 -12.03 36.39
N ASN A 365 -9.94 -11.02 37.14
CA ASN A 365 -9.38 -10.66 38.44
C ASN A 365 -9.49 -11.82 39.44
N THR A 366 -10.61 -12.54 39.45
CA THR A 366 -10.79 -13.72 40.29
C THR A 366 -9.80 -14.82 39.92
N ALA A 367 -9.63 -15.15 38.63
CA ALA A 367 -8.67 -16.17 38.17
C ALA A 367 -7.24 -15.85 38.62
N SER A 368 -6.80 -14.60 38.45
CA SER A 368 -5.48 -14.14 38.90
C SER A 368 -5.29 -14.33 40.42
N ARG A 369 -6.33 -14.04 41.21
CA ARG A 369 -6.28 -14.19 42.68
C ARG A 369 -6.30 -15.64 43.12
N LEU A 370 -7.02 -16.51 42.42
CA LEU A 370 -6.94 -17.96 42.63
C LEU A 370 -5.52 -18.45 42.38
N CYS A 371 -4.87 -17.96 41.32
CA CYS A 371 -3.49 -18.29 41.02
C CYS A 371 -2.58 -17.80 42.14
N SER A 372 -2.70 -16.57 42.62
CA SER A 372 -1.90 -16.09 43.77
C SER A 372 -2.06 -16.95 45.04
N ALA A 373 -3.25 -17.53 45.27
CA ALA A 373 -3.52 -18.41 46.40
C ALA A 373 -3.06 -19.86 46.18
N ALA A 374 -2.77 -20.26 44.93
CA ALA A 374 -2.35 -21.61 44.59
C ALA A 374 -0.91 -21.86 45.04
N GLN A 375 -0.72 -22.82 45.96
CA GLN A 375 0.60 -23.28 46.35
C GLN A 375 1.29 -24.02 45.19
N ALA A 376 2.60 -24.26 45.33
CA ALA A 376 3.39 -25.00 44.35
C ALA A 376 2.76 -26.37 44.00
N GLY A 377 2.51 -26.60 42.71
CA GLY A 377 1.90 -27.81 42.15
C GLY A 377 0.38 -27.90 42.28
N LYS A 378 -0.27 -26.90 42.88
CA LYS A 378 -1.74 -26.87 43.06
C LYS A 378 -2.42 -26.21 41.87
N ILE A 379 -3.61 -26.72 41.55
CA ILE A 379 -4.50 -26.18 40.53
C ILE A 379 -5.80 -25.81 41.25
N ILE A 380 -5.99 -24.52 41.47
CA ILE A 380 -7.12 -23.97 42.23
C ILE A 380 -8.18 -23.48 41.26
N ILE A 381 -9.41 -23.95 41.44
CA ILE A 381 -10.56 -23.55 40.63
C ILE A 381 -11.64 -22.89 41.49
N SER A 382 -12.39 -21.97 40.89
CA SER A 382 -13.58 -21.39 41.51
C SER A 382 -14.73 -22.41 41.57
N GLU A 383 -15.75 -22.09 42.37
CA GLU A 383 -16.99 -22.84 42.39
C GLU A 383 -17.70 -22.89 41.02
N SER A 384 -17.67 -21.80 40.25
CA SER A 384 -18.29 -21.79 38.91
C SER A 384 -17.62 -22.77 37.97
N THR A 385 -16.27 -22.80 37.92
CA THR A 385 -15.53 -23.80 37.14
C THR A 385 -15.79 -25.20 37.66
N TYR A 386 -15.79 -25.41 38.99
CA TYR A 386 -16.06 -26.72 39.60
C TYR A 386 -17.40 -27.29 39.15
N ARG A 387 -18.48 -26.49 39.16
CA ARG A 387 -19.81 -26.94 38.73
C ARG A 387 -19.82 -27.48 37.29
N CYS A 388 -18.99 -26.94 36.41
CA CYS A 388 -18.89 -27.38 35.02
C CYS A 388 -18.07 -28.67 34.84
N VAL A 389 -17.13 -28.96 35.75
CA VAL A 389 -16.13 -30.03 35.56
C VAL A 389 -16.17 -31.13 36.61
N ARG A 390 -17.05 -31.03 37.62
CA ARG A 390 -17.11 -31.92 38.79
C ARG A 390 -17.24 -33.41 38.46
N ASP A 391 -17.86 -33.74 37.33
CA ASP A 391 -18.10 -35.13 36.91
C ASP A 391 -16.87 -35.73 36.19
N HIS A 392 -15.86 -34.91 35.87
CA HIS A 392 -14.68 -35.32 35.09
C HIS A 392 -13.38 -35.35 35.93
N PHE A 393 -13.33 -34.59 37.03
CA PHE A 393 -12.13 -34.45 37.86
C PHE A 393 -12.36 -34.76 39.33
N SER A 394 -11.39 -35.46 39.92
CA SER A 394 -11.29 -35.61 41.37
C SER A 394 -10.83 -34.28 41.98
N VAL A 395 -11.59 -33.77 42.93
CA VAL A 395 -11.31 -32.48 43.58
C VAL A 395 -11.33 -32.56 45.10
N THR A 396 -10.57 -31.68 45.74
CA THR A 396 -10.66 -31.42 47.18
C THR A 396 -11.22 -30.03 47.41
N LYS A 397 -12.32 -29.93 48.17
CA LYS A 397 -12.86 -28.65 48.62
C LYS A 397 -11.89 -28.02 49.63
N LEU A 398 -11.52 -26.76 49.43
CA LEU A 398 -10.62 -26.02 50.32
C LEU A 398 -11.39 -24.96 51.11
N ASN A 399 -10.75 -24.35 52.10
CA ASN A 399 -11.35 -23.22 52.81
C ASN A 399 -11.59 -22.05 51.85
N PRO A 400 -12.75 -21.37 51.92
CA PRO A 400 -13.00 -20.18 51.11
C PRO A 400 -11.93 -19.12 51.31
N ILE A 401 -11.55 -18.45 50.23
CA ILE A 401 -10.57 -17.36 50.28
C ILE A 401 -11.27 -16.01 50.15
N ARG A 402 -10.82 -15.03 50.92
CA ARG A 402 -11.23 -13.63 50.73
C ARG A 402 -10.44 -13.04 49.58
N VAL A 403 -11.15 -12.60 48.56
CA VAL A 403 -10.56 -11.87 47.43
C VAL A 403 -10.81 -10.38 47.63
N LYS A 404 -9.74 -9.58 47.57
CA LYS A 404 -9.83 -8.12 47.67
C LYS A 404 -10.83 -7.58 46.64
N GLY A 405 -11.83 -6.83 47.11
CA GLY A 405 -12.90 -6.27 46.27
C GLY A 405 -14.18 -7.10 46.23
N LYS A 406 -14.22 -8.30 46.84
CA LYS A 406 -15.46 -9.08 47.00
C LYS A 406 -15.97 -9.04 48.44
N LEU A 407 -17.29 -8.88 48.58
CA LEU A 407 -17.98 -8.89 49.88
C LEU A 407 -17.95 -10.28 50.53
N ASN A 408 -18.20 -11.33 49.74
CA ASN A 408 -18.26 -12.70 50.21
C ASN A 408 -16.98 -13.48 49.86
N PRO A 409 -16.46 -14.32 50.78
CA PRO A 409 -15.40 -15.27 50.45
C PRO A 409 -15.80 -16.18 49.29
N ILE A 410 -14.84 -16.48 48.41
CA ILE A 410 -15.06 -17.38 47.27
C ILE A 410 -14.71 -18.80 47.69
N GLN A 411 -15.65 -19.73 47.52
CA GLN A 411 -15.38 -21.16 47.68
C GLN A 411 -14.46 -21.63 46.54
N ILE A 412 -13.40 -22.34 46.92
CA ILE A 412 -12.37 -22.85 46.00
C ILE A 412 -12.14 -24.36 46.15
N PHE A 413 -11.61 -24.96 45.09
CA PHE A 413 -11.35 -26.40 45.01
C PHE A 413 -9.96 -26.64 44.41
N ASN A 414 -9.26 -27.68 44.86
CA ASN A 414 -8.02 -28.14 44.24
C ASN A 414 -8.29 -29.34 43.34
N ILE A 415 -7.77 -29.34 42.11
CA ILE A 415 -7.79 -30.50 41.22
C ILE A 415 -6.70 -31.50 41.63
N ASN A 416 -7.12 -32.73 41.90
CA ASN A 416 -6.22 -33.83 42.24
C ASN A 416 -5.79 -34.58 40.97
N GLY A 417 -6.75 -34.89 40.09
CA GLY A 417 -6.53 -35.59 38.81
C GLY A 417 -7.87 -35.87 38.11
N THR A 418 -7.86 -36.69 37.07
CA THR A 418 -9.10 -37.19 36.45
C THR A 418 -9.80 -38.20 37.34
N VAL A 419 -11.13 -38.27 37.25
CA VAL A 419 -11.87 -39.41 37.82
C VAL A 419 -11.56 -40.63 36.95
N SER A 420 -11.05 -41.71 37.56
CA SER A 420 -10.95 -43.00 36.89
C SER A 420 -12.37 -43.51 36.68
N ASN A 421 -12.87 -43.52 35.45
CA ASN A 421 -14.06 -44.30 35.13
C ASN A 421 -13.65 -45.78 35.23
N GLY A 422 -14.10 -46.44 36.30
CA GLY A 422 -13.97 -47.89 36.46
C GLY A 422 -14.85 -48.65 35.48
#